data_AF-A0A249PMR1-F1
#
_entry.id   AF-A0A249PMR1-F1
#
_cell.length_a   1.000
_cell.length_b   1.000
_cell.length_c   1.000
_cell.angle_alpha   90.00
_cell.angle_beta   90.00
_cell.angle_gamma   90.00
#
_symmetry.space_group_name_H-M   'P 1'
#
loop_
_entity.id
_entity.type
_entity.pdbx_description
1 polymer ?
#
loop_
_entity_poly.entity_id
_entity_poly.type
_entity_poly.pdbx_seq_one_letter_code
_entity_poly.pdbx_strand_id
1 'polypeptide(L)' 'MGGFVPALLVPEVEPAAGSLPNAGRMEVVSANGRRVIVDRDVDVEALLRIMRGLEALR' A
#
# COMPACT_ATOMS: atom_id res chain seq x y z
N MET A 1 -17.16 32.78 -25.95
CA MET A 1 -15.72 32.98 -25.73
C MET A 1 -15.34 32.28 -24.44
N GLY A 2 -14.86 31.04 -24.50
CA GLY A 2 -14.29 30.36 -23.33
C GLY A 2 -12.77 30.55 -23.36
N GLY A 3 -12.25 31.41 -22.48
CA GLY A 3 -10.82 31.66 -22.37
C GLY A 3 -10.11 30.58 -21.55
N PHE A 4 -8.82 30.39 -21.78
CA PHE A 4 -8.00 29.47 -21.00
C PHE A 4 -7.80 29.99 -19.58
N VAL A 5 -7.94 29.11 -18.59
CA VAL A 5 -7.63 29.37 -17.18
C VAL A 5 -6.18 28.94 -16.91
N PRO A 6 -5.34 29.77 -16.26
CA PRO A 6 -3.97 29.38 -15.94
C PRO A 6 -3.95 28.21 -14.95
N ALA A 7 -3.14 27.18 -15.25
CA ALA A 7 -2.86 26.10 -14.31
C ALA A 7 -1.64 26.46 -13.44
N LEU A 8 -1.77 26.31 -12.14
CA LEU A 8 -0.66 26.42 -11.19
C LEU A 8 -0.06 25.03 -10.96
N LEU A 9 1.22 24.87 -11.29
CA LEU A 9 1.98 23.70 -10.83
C LEU A 9 2.26 23.87 -9.34
N VAL A 10 1.58 23.06 -8.53
CA VAL A 10 1.93 22.89 -7.13
C VAL A 10 3.07 21.86 -7.08
N PRO A 11 4.24 22.21 -6.52
CA PRO A 11 5.30 21.23 -6.34
C PRO A 11 4.80 20.09 -5.47
N GLU A 12 5.07 18.86 -5.91
CA GLU A 12 4.82 17.69 -5.08
C GLU A 12 5.65 17.84 -3.80
N VAL A 13 5.01 17.83 -2.64
CA VAL A 13 5.72 17.82 -1.36
C VAL A 13 6.36 16.45 -1.26
N GLU A 14 7.68 16.38 -1.47
CA GLU A 14 8.42 15.15 -1.24
C GLU A 14 8.13 14.69 0.20
N PRO A 15 7.80 13.40 0.42
CA PRO A 15 7.60 12.89 1.76
C PRO A 15 8.87 13.19 2.56
N ALA A 16 8.69 13.80 3.74
CA ALA A 16 9.79 14.28 4.56
C ALA A 16 10.92 13.24 4.64
N ALA A 17 12.12 13.67 4.25
CA ALA A 17 13.36 12.91 4.35
C ALA A 17 13.56 12.49 5.83
N GLY A 18 13.12 11.27 6.14
CA GLY A 18 12.90 10.80 7.51
C GLY A 18 11.91 9.63 7.56
N SER A 19 11.02 9.54 6.56
CA SER A 19 10.31 8.29 6.29
C SER A 19 11.23 7.39 5.48
N LEU A 20 12.02 6.52 6.14
CA LEU A 20 12.57 5.33 5.47
C LEU A 20 11.39 4.69 4.73
N PRO A 21 11.43 4.49 3.40
CA PRO A 21 10.28 4.02 2.65
C PRO A 21 9.98 2.58 3.07
N ASN A 22 9.20 2.40 4.14
CA ASN A 22 8.70 1.14 4.67
C ASN A 22 9.69 -0.02 4.46
N ALA A 23 11.00 0.18 4.73
CA ALA A 23 12.03 -0.71 4.22
C ALA A 23 11.84 -2.11 4.83
N GLY A 24 11.22 -3.03 4.09
CA GLY A 24 10.85 -4.36 4.56
C GLY A 24 9.36 -4.64 4.77
N ARG A 25 8.44 -3.68 4.62
CA ARG A 25 7.00 -3.99 4.56
C ARG A 25 6.60 -4.43 3.15
N MET A 26 5.77 -5.45 3.07
CA MET A 26 5.25 -6.00 1.82
C MET A 26 3.72 -5.88 1.79
N GLU A 27 3.15 -5.52 0.64
CA GLU A 27 1.72 -5.66 0.39
C GLU A 27 1.47 -6.99 -0.33
N VAL A 28 0.58 -7.80 0.24
CA VAL A 28 0.13 -9.08 -0.34
C VAL A 28 -1.32 -8.92 -0.79
N VAL A 29 -1.58 -9.22 -2.05
CA VAL A 29 -2.93 -9.22 -2.61
C VAL A 29 -3.48 -10.64 -2.58
N SER A 30 -4.59 -10.82 -1.86
CA SER A 30 -5.31 -12.09 -1.77
C SER A 30 -6.12 -12.39 -3.04
N ALA A 31 -6.45 -13.67 -3.28
CA ALA A 31 -7.29 -14.08 -4.40
C ALA A 31 -8.69 -13.44 -4.40
N ASN A 32 -9.19 -12.98 -3.25
CA ASN A 32 -10.46 -12.24 -3.15
C ASN A 32 -10.31 -10.71 -3.32
N GLY A 33 -9.14 -10.22 -3.71
CA GLY A 33 -8.87 -8.81 -3.94
C GLY A 33 -8.59 -7.99 -2.69
N ARG A 34 -8.58 -8.61 -1.49
CA ARG A 34 -8.15 -7.94 -0.26
C ARG A 34 -6.64 -7.73 -0.27
N ARG A 35 -6.21 -6.65 0.37
CA ARG A 35 -4.80 -6.26 0.50
C ARG A 35 -4.38 -6.41 1.96
N VAL A 36 -3.24 -7.06 2.19
CA VAL A 36 -2.67 -7.30 3.50
C VAL A 36 -1.28 -6.66 3.56
N ILE A 37 -1.05 -5.81 4.54
CA ILE A 37 0.27 -5.20 4.79
C ILE A 37 1.01 -6.09 5.78
N VAL A 38 2.20 -6.53 5.40
CA VAL A 38 3.04 -7.47 6.15
C VAL A 38 4.31 -6.74 6.59
N ASP A 39 4.63 -6.81 7.88
CA ASP A 39 5.90 -6.28 8.39
C ASP A 39 7.05 -7.28 8.14
N ARG A 40 8.30 -6.82 8.18
CA ARG A 40 9.48 -7.60 7.79
C ARG A 40 9.68 -8.86 8.66
N ASP A 41 9.28 -8.78 9.93
CA ASP A 41 9.54 -9.80 10.96
C ASP A 41 8.34 -10.75 11.15
N VAL A 42 7.40 -10.77 10.20
CA VAL A 42 6.23 -11.65 10.27
C VAL A 42 6.62 -13.09 9.96
N ASP A 43 6.18 -14.00 10.84
CA ASP A 43 6.31 -15.44 10.64
C ASP A 43 5.53 -15.92 9.40
N VAL A 44 6.17 -16.73 8.57
CA VAL A 44 5.60 -17.21 7.30
C VAL A 44 4.38 -18.10 7.51
N GLU A 45 4.38 -18.97 8.53
CA GLU A 45 3.23 -19.83 8.82
C GLU A 45 2.03 -19.01 9.32
N ALA A 46 2.29 -18.01 10.15
CA ALA A 46 1.25 -17.07 10.59
C ALA A 46 0.64 -16.32 9.40
N LEU A 47 1.47 -15.84 8.46
CA LEU A 47 1.00 -15.18 7.24
C LEU A 47 0.12 -16.12 6.40
N LEU A 48 0.58 -17.35 6.13
CA LEU A 48 -0.19 -18.33 5.35
C LEU A 48 -1.52 -18.69 6.02
N ARG A 49 -1.54 -18.83 7.35
CA ARG A 49 -2.76 -19.11 8.11
C ARG A 49 -3.77 -17.97 7.95
N ILE A 50 -3.31 -16.72 8.08
CA ILE A 50 -4.17 -15.55 7.93
C ILE A 50 -4.67 -15.43 6.49
N MET A 51 -3.79 -15.56 5.49
CA MET A 51 -4.16 -15.49 4.08
C MET A 51 -5.25 -16.51 3.73
N ARG A 52 -5.10 -17.76 4.15
CA ARG A 52 -6.13 -18.80 3.95
C ARG A 52 -7.46 -18.46 4.60
N GLY A 53 -7.43 -17.92 5.83
CA GLY A 53 -8.64 -17.48 6.52
C GLY A 53 -9.32 -16.30 5.82
N LEU A 54 -8.52 -15.35 5.35
CA LEU A 54 -8.99 -14.19 4.59
C LEU A 54 -9.62 -14.58 3.26
N GLU A 55 -9.03 -15.55 2.56
CA GLU A 55 -9.53 -16.09 1.28
C GLU A 55 -10.82 -16.89 1.42
N ALA A 56 -11.02 -17.57 2.54
CA ALA A 56 -12.22 -18.34 2.83
C ALA A 56 -13.44 -17.47 3.23
N LEU A 57 -13.22 -16.20 3.58
CA LEU A 57 -14.29 -15.25 3.89
C LEU A 57 -14.93 -14.77 2.58
N ARG A 58 -16.18 -15.21 2.33
CA ARG A 58 -17.03 -14.78 1.21
C ARG A 58 -17.65 -13.41 1.47
#